data_AF-A0A1V4XLJ9-F1
#
_entry.id   AF-A0A1V4XLJ9-F1
#
_cell.length_a   1.000
_cell.length_b   1.000
_cell.length_c   1.000
_cell.angle_alpha   90.00
_cell.angle_beta   90.00
_cell.angle_gamma   90.00
#
_symmetry.space_group_name_H-M   'P 1'
#
loop_
_entity.id
_entity.type
_entity.pdbx_description
1 polymer ?
#
loop_
_entity_poly.entity_id
_entity_poly.type
_entity_poly.pdbx_seq_one_letter_code
_entity_poly.pdbx_strand_id
1 'polypeptide(L)'
;MKRKKIYKPSGKQNVFSRIPFLGLFAVLFLCLFLAGPVPGHAAANITLTWDKNTETDLAGYVVYTGTASGSYTETLDVGNMNSVDISGLQEGATYYYAAKAYNTSGLYSEYSNEVSYNVPVTTYTLTASGGPNGTISPSGAISISSGASQTFTVTPASGYTISGVSVDGVSVGAPASYTFSNVTANHTISATFEAVAQYTITASPGSGGTISPSGTITLSSGASQAYTIIPYDGYAISSVSVDGVNVGTPGSYSFSNVTANHTISATFEPVATYTITASTGSGGTISPSGTVSLSSGASQSYSITPKTGYKITKVTVDGVDKGALTSYTFSNVTANHSIKALFRKK
;
A
#
# COMPACT_ATOMS: atom_id res chain seq x y z
N MET A 1 55.70 54.05 0.07
CA MET A 1 57.09 53.55 -0.13
C MET A 1 57.01 52.07 -0.49
N LYS A 2 57.50 51.63 -1.69
CA LYS A 2 57.50 50.23 -2.21
C LYS A 2 56.09 49.65 -2.54
N ARG A 3 55.80 48.95 -3.66
CA ARG A 3 56.60 48.50 -4.84
C ARG A 3 55.88 48.74 -6.20
N LYS A 4 56.67 48.86 -7.28
CA LYS A 4 56.29 48.71 -8.72
C LYS A 4 56.23 47.21 -9.11
N LYS A 5 55.68 46.72 -10.24
CA LYS A 5 55.93 46.99 -11.69
C LYS A 5 54.83 46.31 -12.57
N ILE A 6 54.72 46.36 -13.92
CA ILE A 6 54.92 47.31 -15.07
C ILE A 6 54.40 46.54 -16.33
N TYR A 7 53.50 47.10 -17.17
CA TYR A 7 53.63 47.04 -18.65
C TYR A 7 52.76 48.06 -19.42
N LYS A 8 53.25 48.49 -20.59
CA LYS A 8 52.65 49.32 -21.67
C LYS A 8 53.67 49.34 -22.84
N PRO A 9 53.38 49.82 -24.08
CA PRO A 9 52.11 50.14 -24.75
C PRO A 9 51.99 49.64 -26.23
N SER A 10 50.80 49.74 -26.86
CA SER A 10 50.55 49.97 -28.32
C SER A 10 49.04 49.82 -28.60
N GLY A 11 48.33 50.63 -29.41
CA GLY A 11 48.70 51.85 -30.13
C GLY A 11 47.51 52.52 -30.86
N LYS A 12 47.65 53.84 -31.13
CA LYS A 12 46.98 54.70 -32.15
C LYS A 12 45.45 54.66 -32.43
N GLN A 13 44.83 55.82 -32.15
CA GLN A 13 43.92 56.63 -33.01
C GLN A 13 42.53 56.09 -33.42
N ASN A 14 41.46 56.80 -33.02
CA ASN A 14 40.71 57.70 -33.93
C ASN A 14 39.66 58.59 -33.23
N VAL A 15 39.12 59.55 -33.97
CA VAL A 15 38.41 60.78 -33.53
C VAL A 15 36.87 60.69 -33.70
N PHE A 16 36.17 61.69 -33.14
CA PHE A 16 34.77 62.16 -33.28
C PHE A 16 33.91 61.85 -32.04
N SER A 17 33.02 62.72 -31.54
CA SER A 17 32.72 64.15 -31.65
C SER A 17 31.53 64.41 -30.70
N ARG A 18 31.24 65.67 -30.35
CA ARG A 18 30.26 66.02 -29.29
C ARG A 18 28.80 65.98 -29.77
N ILE A 19 27.85 65.78 -28.84
CA ILE A 19 26.68 66.64 -28.54
C ILE A 19 25.93 66.11 -27.28
N PRO A 20 25.16 66.92 -26.51
CA PRO A 20 25.06 66.78 -25.04
C PRO A 20 23.64 66.48 -24.50
N PHE A 21 23.45 66.69 -23.18
CA PHE A 21 22.17 66.60 -22.40
C PHE A 21 21.67 65.15 -22.21
N LEU A 22 20.86 64.78 -21.20
CA LEU A 22 20.46 65.36 -19.89
C LEU A 22 19.64 64.25 -19.20
N GLY A 23 19.82 64.00 -17.89
CA GLY A 23 18.88 63.13 -17.18
C GLY A 23 19.47 62.44 -15.95
N LEU A 24 19.23 63.01 -14.78
CA LEU A 24 19.31 62.29 -13.52
C LEU A 24 18.18 61.26 -13.49
N PHE A 25 18.49 60.00 -13.79
CA PHE A 25 17.61 58.86 -13.49
C PHE A 25 18.36 57.91 -12.56
N ALA A 26 18.07 58.02 -11.26
CA ALA A 26 18.27 56.91 -10.35
C ALA A 26 17.29 55.81 -10.76
N VAL A 27 17.70 54.93 -11.67
CA VAL A 27 16.91 53.76 -12.05
C VAL A 27 16.98 52.78 -10.89
N LEU A 28 16.01 52.89 -9.98
CA LEU A 28 15.73 51.86 -8.99
C LEU A 28 15.27 50.60 -9.75
N PHE A 29 16.23 49.79 -10.19
CA PHE A 29 15.95 48.49 -10.79
C PHE A 29 15.43 47.55 -9.70
N LEU A 30 14.12 47.61 -9.48
CA LEU A 30 13.40 46.59 -8.74
C LEU A 30 13.55 45.28 -9.54
N CYS A 31 14.36 44.35 -9.02
CA CYS A 31 14.49 43.00 -9.59
C CYS A 31 13.15 42.27 -9.50
N LEU A 32 12.34 42.42 -10.55
CA LEU A 32 11.13 41.63 -10.73
C LEU A 32 11.55 40.22 -11.18
N PHE A 33 11.83 39.35 -10.21
CA PHE A 33 12.02 37.93 -10.48
C PHE A 33 10.79 37.39 -11.21
N LEU A 34 10.98 36.94 -12.46
CA LEU A 34 10.08 35.97 -13.10
C LEU A 34 10.32 34.57 -12.52
N ALA A 35 10.31 34.48 -11.19
CA ALA A 35 10.08 33.23 -10.51
C ALA A 35 8.58 32.92 -10.63
N GLY A 36 8.24 31.75 -11.20
CA GLY A 36 6.91 31.18 -10.93
C GLY A 36 6.71 31.03 -9.42
N PRO A 37 5.47 30.94 -8.91
CA PRO A 37 5.21 30.97 -7.47
C PRO A 37 5.91 29.82 -6.74
N VAL A 38 7.09 30.09 -6.18
CA VAL A 38 7.83 29.18 -5.31
C VAL A 38 7.38 29.44 -3.87
N PRO A 39 6.94 28.43 -3.10
CA PRO A 39 6.51 28.65 -1.73
C PRO A 39 7.63 29.19 -0.83
N GLY A 40 7.30 30.21 -0.03
CA GLY A 40 7.77 30.35 1.35
C GLY A 40 9.23 30.73 1.64
N HIS A 41 10.08 31.05 0.65
CA HIS A 41 11.46 31.46 0.95
C HIS A 41 11.50 32.92 1.42
N ALA A 42 12.08 33.16 2.60
CA ALA A 42 12.27 34.50 3.13
C ALA A 42 13.34 35.27 2.33
N ALA A 43 13.16 36.57 2.15
CA ALA A 43 14.15 37.44 1.54
C ALA A 43 15.17 37.90 2.58
N ALA A 44 16.44 37.58 2.38
CA ALA A 44 17.52 38.13 3.19
C ALA A 44 18.04 39.45 2.59
N ASN A 45 18.57 40.32 3.45
CA ASN A 45 19.19 41.58 3.09
C ASN A 45 20.61 41.63 3.69
N ILE A 46 21.56 42.21 2.96
CA ILE A 46 22.93 42.46 3.44
C ILE A 46 23.35 43.89 3.10
N THR A 47 24.26 44.46 3.88
CA THR A 47 24.92 45.72 3.55
C THR A 47 26.34 45.42 3.06
N LEU A 48 26.64 45.79 1.82
CA LEU A 48 28.02 45.82 1.31
C LEU A 48 28.67 47.15 1.70
N THR A 49 29.95 47.10 2.06
CA THR A 49 30.78 48.28 2.40
C THR A 49 32.16 48.13 1.77
N TRP A 50 32.77 49.24 1.37
CA TRP A 50 34.13 49.25 0.82
C TRP A 50 34.91 50.50 1.21
N ASP A 51 36.24 50.39 1.19
CA ASP A 51 37.12 51.53 1.40
C ASP A 51 37.02 52.50 0.21
N LYS A 52 36.83 53.79 0.51
CA LYS A 52 36.61 54.81 -0.51
C LYS A 52 37.92 55.28 -1.14
N ASN A 53 37.92 55.37 -2.46
CA ASN A 53 38.97 55.96 -3.28
C ASN A 53 39.16 57.45 -2.95
N THR A 54 40.38 57.95 -3.11
CA THR A 54 40.78 59.32 -2.73
C THR A 54 41.13 60.20 -3.94
N GLU A 55 41.07 59.62 -5.13
CA GLU A 55 41.25 60.26 -6.42
C GLU A 55 40.22 61.38 -6.65
N THR A 56 40.68 62.58 -6.99
CA THR A 56 39.84 63.78 -7.11
C THR A 56 38.85 63.74 -8.27
N ASP A 57 39.04 62.83 -9.23
CA ASP A 57 38.16 62.61 -10.38
C ASP A 57 37.21 61.41 -10.20
N LEU A 58 37.17 60.77 -9.01
CA LEU A 58 36.20 59.71 -8.69
C LEU A 58 34.75 60.20 -8.85
N ALA A 59 33.99 59.56 -9.74
CA ALA A 59 32.58 59.86 -9.96
C ALA A 59 31.67 58.88 -9.23
N GLY A 60 32.03 57.60 -9.15
CA GLY A 60 31.25 56.61 -8.41
C GLY A 60 31.75 55.18 -8.52
N TYR A 61 30.86 54.24 -8.15
CA TYR A 61 31.09 52.81 -8.20
C TYR A 61 29.93 52.09 -8.88
N VAL A 62 30.23 50.99 -9.57
CA VAL A 62 29.24 49.98 -9.97
C VAL A 62 29.56 48.70 -9.21
N VAL A 63 28.57 48.16 -8.50
CA VAL A 63 28.60 46.83 -7.88
C VAL A 63 28.14 45.81 -8.92
N TYR A 64 28.83 44.67 -8.96
CA TYR A 64 28.61 43.56 -9.86
C TYR A 64 28.28 42.32 -9.04
N THR A 65 27.17 41.65 -9.37
CA THR A 65 26.64 40.50 -8.62
C THR A 65 26.51 39.28 -9.54
N GLY A 66 26.79 38.08 -9.01
CA GLY A 66 26.55 36.81 -9.70
C GLY A 66 26.39 35.64 -8.73
N THR A 67 25.95 34.49 -9.23
CA THR A 67 25.79 33.25 -8.44
C THR A 67 26.94 32.25 -8.64
N ALA A 68 27.98 32.65 -9.38
CA ALA A 68 29.22 31.90 -9.55
C ALA A 68 30.44 32.85 -9.51
N SER A 69 31.52 32.41 -8.86
CA SER A 69 32.76 33.19 -8.72
C SER A 69 33.31 33.63 -10.07
N GLY A 70 33.66 34.91 -10.18
CA GLY A 70 34.17 35.56 -11.40
C GLY A 70 33.15 35.77 -12.52
N SER A 71 31.88 35.37 -12.33
CA SER A 71 30.82 35.46 -13.34
C SER A 71 29.65 36.30 -12.84
N TYR A 72 29.76 37.62 -13.02
CA TYR A 72 28.73 38.58 -12.64
C TYR A 72 27.72 38.80 -13.78
N THR A 73 26.44 38.65 -13.48
CA THR A 73 25.32 38.76 -14.44
C THR A 73 24.45 40.00 -14.18
N GLU A 74 24.58 40.61 -13.01
CA GLU A 74 23.80 41.76 -12.58
C GLU A 74 24.74 42.91 -12.17
N THR A 75 24.29 44.15 -12.36
CA THR A 75 25.03 45.36 -12.00
C THR A 75 24.14 46.43 -11.37
N LEU A 76 24.70 47.15 -10.42
CA LEU A 76 24.04 48.27 -9.73
C LEU A 76 25.02 49.45 -9.63
N ASP A 77 24.71 50.55 -10.32
CA ASP A 77 25.44 51.81 -10.13
C ASP A 77 24.98 52.44 -8.81
N VAL A 78 25.94 52.66 -7.92
CA VAL A 78 25.72 53.19 -6.56
C VAL A 78 26.30 54.60 -6.42
N GLY A 79 26.78 55.20 -7.51
CA GLY A 79 27.38 56.54 -7.51
C GLY A 79 28.53 56.66 -6.51
N ASN A 80 28.71 57.86 -5.95
CA ASN A 80 29.84 58.17 -5.06
C ASN A 80 29.62 57.74 -3.58
N MET A 81 28.94 56.60 -3.38
CA MET A 81 28.75 55.97 -2.07
C MET A 81 29.92 55.02 -1.74
N ASN A 82 30.01 54.61 -0.47
CA ASN A 82 30.96 53.57 0.00
C ASN A 82 30.25 52.38 0.65
N SER A 83 28.93 52.29 0.46
CA SER A 83 28.08 51.22 0.94
C SER A 83 26.81 51.13 0.10
N VAL A 84 26.21 49.93 0.03
CA VAL A 84 24.88 49.70 -0.55
C VAL A 84 24.19 48.54 0.17
N ASP A 85 22.87 48.66 0.38
CA ASP A 85 22.04 47.54 0.84
C ASP A 85 21.58 46.71 -0.37
N ILE A 86 21.84 45.41 -0.32
CA ILE A 86 21.34 44.41 -1.27
C ILE A 86 20.19 43.68 -0.59
N SER A 87 19.01 43.68 -1.22
CA SER A 87 17.79 43.06 -0.71
C SER A 87 17.24 42.01 -1.66
N GLY A 88 16.38 41.12 -1.16
CA GLY A 88 15.75 40.09 -1.99
C GLY A 88 16.61 38.86 -2.26
N LEU A 89 17.63 38.61 -1.43
CA LEU A 89 18.47 37.43 -1.57
C LEU A 89 17.72 36.16 -1.15
N GLN A 90 17.80 35.11 -1.97
CA GLN A 90 17.13 33.85 -1.74
C GLN A 90 17.90 32.98 -0.72
N GLU A 91 17.21 32.46 0.31
CA GLU A 91 17.79 31.49 1.26
C GLU A 91 18.48 30.30 0.54
N GLY A 92 19.65 29.89 1.05
CA GLY A 92 20.44 28.77 0.53
C GLY A 92 21.28 29.08 -0.71
N ALA A 93 21.01 30.19 -1.42
CA ALA A 93 21.84 30.62 -2.55
C ALA A 93 23.17 31.22 -2.06
N THR A 94 24.19 31.15 -2.92
CA THR A 94 25.48 31.85 -2.71
C THR A 94 25.64 32.91 -3.78
N TYR A 95 25.83 34.15 -3.34
CA TYR A 95 26.08 35.31 -4.18
C TYR A 95 27.54 35.74 -4.08
N TYR A 96 28.07 36.24 -5.18
CA TYR A 96 29.42 36.75 -5.34
C TYR A 96 29.35 38.20 -5.80
N TYR A 97 30.13 39.06 -5.15
CA TYR A 97 30.11 40.51 -5.36
C TYR A 97 31.52 41.05 -5.60
N ALA A 98 31.64 41.95 -6.57
CA ALA A 98 32.80 42.81 -6.75
C ALA A 98 32.37 44.22 -7.16
N ALA A 99 33.22 45.22 -7.00
CA ALA A 99 32.96 46.59 -7.42
C ALA A 99 33.99 47.07 -8.45
N LYS A 100 33.60 48.02 -9.29
CA LYS A 100 34.51 48.86 -10.08
C LYS A 100 34.26 50.32 -9.75
N ALA A 101 35.32 51.08 -9.51
CA ALA A 101 35.26 52.54 -9.49
C ALA A 101 35.19 53.08 -10.92
N TYR A 102 34.49 54.19 -11.13
CA TYR A 102 34.55 54.96 -12.36
C TYR A 102 34.82 56.44 -12.08
N ASN A 103 35.56 57.08 -12.98
CA ASN A 103 35.90 58.50 -12.88
C ASN A 103 34.93 59.39 -13.68
N THR A 104 35.08 60.71 -13.55
CA THR A 104 34.26 61.72 -14.27
C THR A 104 34.38 61.67 -15.79
N SER A 105 35.33 60.90 -16.34
CA SER A 105 35.46 60.63 -17.78
C SER A 105 34.84 59.30 -18.21
N GLY A 106 34.16 58.58 -17.31
CA GLY A 106 33.54 57.28 -17.59
C GLY A 106 34.53 56.11 -17.72
N LEU A 107 35.79 56.27 -17.30
CA LEU A 107 36.77 55.19 -17.29
C LEU A 107 36.63 54.36 -16.01
N TYR A 108 36.53 53.05 -16.17
CA TYR A 108 36.39 52.08 -15.08
C TYR A 108 37.73 51.50 -14.63
N SER A 109 37.81 51.14 -13.34
CA SER A 109 38.90 50.35 -12.78
C SER A 109 38.84 48.87 -13.20
N GLU A 110 39.86 48.10 -12.81
CA GLU A 110 39.70 46.66 -12.62
C GLU A 110 38.70 46.37 -11.49
N TYR A 111 38.23 45.12 -11.39
CA TYR A 111 37.42 44.69 -10.25
C TYR A 111 38.19 44.82 -8.92
N SER A 112 37.46 45.06 -7.84
CA SER A 112 37.91 44.81 -6.47
C SER A 112 38.26 43.34 -6.26
N ASN A 113 38.72 42.99 -5.06
CA ASN A 113 38.58 41.61 -4.61
C ASN A 113 37.09 41.21 -4.63
N GLU A 114 36.83 39.95 -4.95
CA GLU A 114 35.50 39.35 -4.80
C GLU A 114 35.22 39.08 -3.32
N VAL A 115 33.96 39.21 -2.92
CA VAL A 115 33.42 38.70 -1.65
C VAL A 115 32.23 37.81 -1.94
N SER A 116 32.00 36.77 -1.13
CA SER A 116 30.84 35.90 -1.28
C SER A 116 29.99 35.88 -0.01
N TYR A 117 28.68 35.67 -0.22
CA TYR A 117 27.70 35.53 0.84
C TYR A 117 26.80 34.33 0.54
N ASN A 118 26.87 33.31 1.40
CA ASN A 118 25.88 32.23 1.42
C ASN A 118 24.72 32.67 2.32
N VAL A 119 23.51 32.71 1.76
CA VAL A 119 22.31 33.11 2.50
C VAL A 119 21.89 31.97 3.43
N PRO A 120 21.79 32.18 4.75
CA PRO A 120 21.32 31.15 5.67
C PRO A 120 19.93 30.62 5.28
N VAL A 121 19.67 29.35 5.57
CA VAL A 121 18.34 28.73 5.40
C VAL A 121 17.67 28.65 6.76
N THR A 122 16.45 29.18 6.87
CA THR A 122 15.61 29.00 8.05
C THR A 122 15.10 27.56 8.08
N THR A 123 15.38 26.83 9.16
CA THR A 123 14.96 25.43 9.32
C THR A 123 14.19 25.22 10.62
N TYR A 124 13.28 24.25 10.59
CA TYR A 124 12.47 23.80 11.72
C TYR A 124 12.69 22.31 11.97
N THR A 125 12.51 21.90 13.21
CA THR A 125 12.62 20.50 13.63
C THR A 125 11.24 19.87 13.73
N LEU A 126 11.03 18.78 13.00
CA LEU A 126 9.90 17.86 13.20
C LEU A 126 10.40 16.65 13.99
N THR A 127 9.78 16.36 15.14
CA THR A 127 10.17 15.22 15.99
C THR A 127 9.08 14.15 15.99
N ALA A 128 9.40 12.96 15.48
CA ALA A 128 8.46 11.84 15.35
C ALA A 128 8.78 10.69 16.30
N SER A 129 7.78 10.19 17.04
CA SER A 129 7.92 9.05 17.97
C SER A 129 6.84 7.99 17.78
N GLY A 130 7.27 6.75 17.53
CA GLY A 130 6.38 5.59 17.54
C GLY A 130 6.35 4.97 18.93
N GLY A 131 5.15 4.70 19.46
CA GLY A 131 4.97 3.84 20.62
C GLY A 131 5.33 2.38 20.32
N PRO A 132 5.30 1.49 21.34
CA PRO A 132 5.56 0.07 21.15
C PRO A 132 4.54 -0.55 20.18
N ASN A 133 4.94 -1.64 19.52
CA ASN A 133 4.12 -2.42 18.59
C ASN A 133 3.68 -1.69 17.30
N GLY A 134 4.48 -0.71 16.86
CA GLY A 134 4.39 -0.13 15.53
C GLY A 134 5.53 0.85 15.29
N THR A 135 5.49 1.56 14.16
CA THR A 135 6.49 2.56 13.79
C THR A 135 5.84 3.80 13.20
N ILE A 136 6.59 4.91 13.24
CA ILE A 136 6.35 6.10 12.42
C ILE A 136 7.62 6.35 11.60
N SER A 137 7.47 6.73 10.33
CA SER A 137 8.60 6.96 9.42
C SER A 137 8.41 8.26 8.63
N PRO A 138 9.41 9.17 8.60
CA PRO A 138 10.67 9.10 9.34
C PRO A 138 10.48 9.18 10.87
N SER A 139 11.45 8.68 11.64
CA SER A 139 11.43 8.68 13.11
C SER A 139 12.54 9.56 13.69
N GLY A 140 12.36 10.00 14.94
CA GLY A 140 13.29 10.91 15.61
C GLY A 140 13.12 12.36 15.15
N ALA A 141 14.14 13.18 15.42
CA ALA A 141 14.18 14.58 14.99
C ALA A 141 14.74 14.68 13.57
N ILE A 142 14.03 15.38 12.69
CA ILE A 142 14.49 15.77 11.35
C ILE A 142 14.40 17.29 11.19
N SER A 143 15.35 17.88 10.47
CA SER A 143 15.33 19.30 10.11
C SER A 143 14.79 19.48 8.69
N ILE A 144 13.88 20.44 8.52
CA ILE A 144 13.25 20.79 7.25
C ILE A 144 13.29 22.31 7.04
N SER A 145 13.46 22.76 5.81
CA SER A 145 13.44 24.19 5.47
C SER A 145 12.05 24.82 5.70
N SER A 146 12.04 26.11 6.03
CA SER A 146 10.82 26.91 6.14
C SER A 146 9.95 26.80 4.88
N GLY A 147 8.65 26.64 5.07
CA GLY A 147 7.66 26.54 3.99
C GLY A 147 7.64 25.20 3.24
N ALA A 148 8.57 24.28 3.49
CA ALA A 148 8.52 22.93 2.93
C ALA A 148 7.50 22.05 3.68
N SER A 149 7.23 20.86 3.13
CA SER A 149 6.22 19.92 3.64
C SER A 149 6.83 18.54 3.86
N GLN A 150 6.39 17.82 4.89
CA GLN A 150 6.84 16.47 5.23
C GLN A 150 5.67 15.55 5.52
N THR A 151 5.68 14.37 4.89
CA THR A 151 4.74 13.28 5.19
C THR A 151 5.39 12.26 6.12
N PHE A 152 4.64 11.82 7.11
CA PHE A 152 4.95 10.70 8.00
C PHE A 152 3.99 9.55 7.71
N THR A 153 4.50 8.32 7.69
CA THR A 153 3.71 7.10 7.57
C THR A 153 3.72 6.37 8.91
N VAL A 154 2.54 5.91 9.36
CA VAL A 154 2.34 5.19 10.63
C VAL A 154 1.97 3.75 10.31
N THR A 155 2.77 2.79 10.78
CA THR A 155 2.65 1.37 10.45
C THR A 155 2.55 0.53 11.72
N PRO A 156 1.39 -0.07 12.04
CA PRO A 156 1.27 -1.04 13.12
C PRO A 156 2.10 -2.29 12.88
N ALA A 157 2.54 -2.94 13.95
CA ALA A 157 3.05 -4.31 13.89
C ALA A 157 1.91 -5.32 13.63
N SER A 158 2.26 -6.53 13.20
CA SER A 158 1.27 -7.60 13.01
C SER A 158 0.52 -7.90 14.31
N GLY A 159 -0.81 -7.95 14.23
CA GLY A 159 -1.70 -8.11 15.39
C GLY A 159 -2.05 -6.82 16.14
N TYR A 160 -1.62 -5.66 15.66
CA TYR A 160 -1.91 -4.35 16.25
C TYR A 160 -2.60 -3.42 15.25
N THR A 161 -3.30 -2.42 15.77
CA THR A 161 -3.88 -1.29 15.02
C THR A 161 -3.37 0.04 15.56
N ILE A 162 -3.52 1.11 14.78
CA ILE A 162 -3.29 2.47 15.26
C ILE A 162 -4.41 2.80 16.26
N SER A 163 -4.04 3.03 17.51
CA SER A 163 -4.95 3.49 18.58
C SER A 163 -5.14 5.01 18.48
N GLY A 164 -4.06 5.73 18.17
CA GLY A 164 -4.11 7.16 17.89
C GLY A 164 -2.81 7.73 17.34
N VAL A 165 -2.92 8.92 16.77
CA VAL A 165 -1.83 9.80 16.39
C VAL A 165 -2.09 11.15 17.05
N SER A 166 -1.05 11.79 17.59
CA SER A 166 -1.12 13.13 18.15
C SER A 166 -0.08 14.03 17.51
N VAL A 167 -0.46 15.26 17.23
CA VAL A 167 0.38 16.32 16.68
C VAL A 167 0.40 17.46 17.68
N ASP A 168 1.59 17.85 18.14
CA ASP A 168 1.78 18.88 19.19
C ASP A 168 0.94 18.64 20.46
N GLY A 169 0.78 17.35 20.82
CA GLY A 169 -0.03 16.89 21.95
C GLY A 169 -1.54 16.81 21.69
N VAL A 170 -2.02 17.25 20.52
CA VAL A 170 -3.43 17.20 20.13
C VAL A 170 -3.71 15.97 19.27
N SER A 171 -4.72 15.17 19.62
CA SER A 171 -5.07 13.99 18.83
C SER A 171 -5.63 14.37 17.45
N VAL A 172 -5.19 13.66 16.42
CA VAL A 172 -5.67 13.76 15.03
C VAL A 172 -6.39 12.49 14.56
N GLY A 173 -6.90 11.69 15.51
CA GLY A 173 -7.49 10.38 15.23
C GLY A 173 -6.43 9.29 15.03
N ALA A 174 -6.69 8.28 14.20
CA ALA A 174 -5.80 7.15 13.94
C ALA A 174 -5.39 7.00 12.46
N PRO A 175 -4.90 8.06 11.77
CA PRO A 175 -4.55 7.97 10.35
C PRO A 175 -3.24 7.20 10.12
N ALA A 176 -3.18 6.44 9.02
CA ALA A 176 -1.97 5.73 8.59
C ALA A 176 -0.89 6.63 7.95
N SER A 177 -1.23 7.90 7.66
CA SER A 177 -0.24 8.91 7.29
C SER A 177 -0.68 10.30 7.77
N TYR A 178 0.29 11.19 7.95
CA TYR A 178 0.05 12.59 8.30
C TYR A 178 1.07 13.48 7.59
N THR A 179 0.62 14.60 7.02
CA THR A 179 1.50 15.55 6.32
C THR A 179 1.48 16.90 7.00
N PHE A 180 2.63 17.32 7.53
CA PHE A 180 2.86 18.74 7.84
C PHE A 180 3.07 19.47 6.52
N SER A 181 2.23 20.47 6.25
CA SER A 181 2.32 21.30 5.04
C SER A 181 2.77 22.71 5.42
N ASN A 182 3.67 23.31 4.63
CA ASN A 182 4.16 24.67 4.83
C ASN A 182 4.68 24.89 6.27
N VAL A 183 5.70 24.12 6.66
CA VAL A 183 6.26 24.13 8.02
C VAL A 183 6.89 25.48 8.34
N THR A 184 6.34 26.18 9.32
CA THR A 184 6.81 27.49 9.80
C THR A 184 7.08 27.52 11.32
N ALA A 185 7.08 26.35 11.96
CA ALA A 185 7.40 26.14 13.37
C ALA A 185 7.99 24.75 13.58
N ASN A 186 8.59 24.52 14.75
CA ASN A 186 8.94 23.18 15.19
C ASN A 186 7.65 22.42 15.55
N HIS A 187 7.57 21.15 15.21
CA HIS A 187 6.42 20.30 15.54
C HIS A 187 6.83 18.94 16.10
N THR A 188 5.88 18.29 16.75
CA THR A 188 5.98 16.92 17.24
C THR A 188 4.84 16.07 16.69
N ILE A 189 5.13 14.81 16.39
CA ILE A 189 4.12 13.82 16.03
C ILE A 189 4.40 12.51 16.76
N SER A 190 3.39 11.94 17.41
CA SER A 190 3.48 10.65 18.09
C SER A 190 2.37 9.71 17.66
N ALA A 191 2.67 8.41 17.61
CA ALA A 191 1.71 7.36 17.28
C ALA A 191 1.64 6.31 18.39
N THR A 192 0.43 5.89 18.75
CA THR A 192 0.16 4.82 19.72
C THR A 192 -0.58 3.66 19.05
N PHE A 193 -0.32 2.45 19.53
CA PHE A 193 -0.83 1.21 18.95
C PHE A 193 -1.49 0.36 20.03
N GLU A 194 -2.57 -0.33 19.66
CA GLU A 194 -3.29 -1.25 20.54
C GLU A 194 -3.44 -2.62 19.86
N ALA A 195 -3.49 -3.68 20.66
CA ALA A 195 -3.64 -5.03 20.15
C ALA A 195 -5.03 -5.22 19.55
N VAL A 196 -5.10 -5.78 18.34
CA VAL A 196 -6.38 -6.19 17.74
C VAL A 196 -6.92 -7.36 18.55
N ALA A 197 -8.14 -7.21 19.09
CA ALA A 197 -8.81 -8.28 19.82
C ALA A 197 -8.87 -9.57 18.98
N GLN A 198 -8.59 -10.71 19.60
CA GLN A 198 -8.61 -12.02 18.95
C GLN A 198 -9.69 -12.91 19.56
N TYR A 199 -10.31 -13.72 18.70
CA TYR A 199 -11.35 -14.66 19.07
C TYR A 199 -11.06 -16.04 18.47
N THR A 200 -11.54 -17.08 19.14
CA THR A 200 -11.35 -18.46 18.70
C THR A 200 -12.62 -19.08 18.13
N ILE A 201 -12.47 -19.93 17.12
CA ILE A 201 -13.54 -20.84 16.71
C ILE A 201 -13.03 -22.26 16.85
N THR A 202 -13.72 -23.08 17.64
CA THR A 202 -13.37 -24.49 17.84
C THR A 202 -14.29 -25.41 17.06
N ALA A 203 -13.74 -26.12 16.08
CA ALA A 203 -14.42 -27.09 15.24
C ALA A 203 -14.19 -28.53 15.72
N SER A 204 -15.27 -29.21 16.10
CA SER A 204 -15.25 -30.55 16.70
C SER A 204 -16.11 -31.54 15.89
N PRO A 205 -15.55 -32.25 14.89
CA PRO A 205 -16.26 -33.32 14.20
C PRO A 205 -16.44 -34.54 15.11
N GLY A 206 -17.64 -35.11 15.11
CA GLY A 206 -17.90 -36.45 15.63
C GLY A 206 -17.36 -37.55 14.71
N SER A 207 -17.42 -38.79 15.18
CA SER A 207 -17.10 -39.98 14.36
C SER A 207 -18.04 -40.08 13.15
N GLY A 208 -17.51 -40.46 11.99
CA GLY A 208 -18.29 -40.65 10.76
C GLY A 208 -18.21 -39.51 9.74
N GLY A 209 -17.41 -38.48 9.99
CA GLY A 209 -17.16 -37.41 9.03
C GLY A 209 -16.10 -36.42 9.49
N THR A 210 -16.10 -35.25 8.84
CA THR A 210 -15.14 -34.16 9.07
C THR A 210 -15.82 -32.80 9.12
N ILE A 211 -15.15 -31.85 9.80
CA ILE A 211 -15.35 -30.42 9.67
C ILE A 211 -13.99 -29.86 9.24
N SER A 212 -13.95 -29.01 8.21
CA SER A 212 -12.71 -28.41 7.70
C SER A 212 -12.83 -26.89 7.62
N PRO A 213 -11.93 -26.10 8.23
CA PRO A 213 -10.81 -26.55 9.09
C PRO A 213 -11.31 -27.24 10.39
N SER A 214 -10.44 -28.02 11.03
CA SER A 214 -10.74 -28.71 12.29
C SER A 214 -9.94 -28.12 13.46
N GLY A 215 -10.37 -28.41 14.69
CA GLY A 215 -9.71 -27.91 15.90
C GLY A 215 -9.99 -26.42 16.15
N THR A 216 -9.18 -25.80 16.98
CA THR A 216 -9.31 -24.37 17.31
C THR A 216 -8.47 -23.51 16.38
N ILE A 217 -9.11 -22.57 15.69
CA ILE A 217 -8.44 -21.47 15.00
C ILE A 217 -8.58 -20.18 15.79
N THR A 218 -7.63 -19.25 15.62
CA THR A 218 -7.68 -17.90 16.19
C THR A 218 -7.78 -16.87 15.06
N LEU A 219 -8.68 -15.92 15.22
CA LEU A 219 -9.03 -14.90 14.23
C LEU A 219 -8.96 -13.50 14.87
N SER A 220 -8.61 -12.49 14.09
CA SER A 220 -8.79 -11.09 14.48
C SER A 220 -10.28 -10.73 14.54
N SER A 221 -10.64 -9.81 15.43
CA SER A 221 -12.00 -9.24 15.54
C SER A 221 -12.54 -8.79 14.18
N GLY A 222 -13.79 -9.14 13.88
CA GLY A 222 -14.47 -8.83 12.62
C GLY A 222 -14.09 -9.73 11.43
N ALA A 223 -13.12 -10.64 11.58
CA ALA A 223 -12.83 -11.63 10.55
C ALA A 223 -14.01 -12.61 10.34
N SER A 224 -13.97 -13.38 9.27
CA SER A 224 -14.99 -14.37 8.92
C SER A 224 -14.33 -15.70 8.57
N GLN A 225 -14.99 -16.82 8.87
CA GLN A 225 -14.50 -18.16 8.57
C GLN A 225 -15.63 -19.04 8.03
N ALA A 226 -15.37 -19.70 6.90
CA ALA A 226 -16.21 -20.76 6.36
C ALA A 226 -15.71 -22.14 6.79
N TYR A 227 -16.63 -23.07 7.01
CA TYR A 227 -16.41 -24.47 7.33
C TYR A 227 -17.16 -25.36 6.34
N THR A 228 -16.52 -26.44 5.90
CA THR A 228 -17.16 -27.51 5.11
C THR A 228 -17.33 -28.74 5.99
N ILE A 229 -18.49 -29.38 5.91
CA ILE A 229 -18.89 -30.53 6.74
C ILE A 229 -19.15 -31.71 5.80
N ILE A 230 -18.33 -32.74 5.88
CA ILE A 230 -18.34 -33.86 4.92
C ILE A 230 -18.45 -35.18 5.69
N PRO A 231 -19.57 -35.94 5.55
CA PRO A 231 -19.65 -37.31 6.06
C PRO A 231 -18.71 -38.24 5.28
N TYR A 232 -18.22 -39.29 5.93
CA TYR A 232 -17.52 -40.37 5.26
C TYR A 232 -18.48 -41.27 4.48
N ASP A 233 -17.96 -42.09 3.56
CA ASP A 233 -18.75 -43.08 2.82
C ASP A 233 -19.53 -43.97 3.78
N GLY A 234 -20.84 -44.11 3.52
CA GLY A 234 -21.76 -44.86 4.39
C GLY A 234 -22.25 -44.09 5.62
N TYR A 235 -21.97 -42.79 5.75
CA TYR A 235 -22.53 -41.91 6.78
C TYR A 235 -23.35 -40.75 6.19
N ALA A 236 -24.22 -40.18 7.00
CA ALA A 236 -24.91 -38.92 6.75
C ALA A 236 -24.69 -37.95 7.91
N ILE A 237 -24.86 -36.65 7.67
CA ILE A 237 -24.88 -35.63 8.73
C ILE A 237 -26.16 -35.83 9.54
N SER A 238 -26.04 -36.14 10.82
CA SER A 238 -27.16 -36.32 11.76
C SER A 238 -27.55 -34.98 12.40
N SER A 239 -26.56 -34.19 12.82
CA SER A 239 -26.76 -32.81 13.26
C SER A 239 -25.50 -31.95 13.10
N VAL A 240 -25.69 -30.64 13.02
CA VAL A 240 -24.64 -29.61 13.17
C VAL A 240 -25.10 -28.66 14.27
N SER A 241 -24.23 -28.37 15.22
CA SER A 241 -24.51 -27.44 16.32
C SER A 241 -23.49 -26.32 16.35
N VAL A 242 -23.96 -25.08 16.46
CA VAL A 242 -23.15 -23.87 16.58
C VAL A 242 -23.47 -23.23 17.93
N ASP A 243 -22.46 -23.04 18.77
CA ASP A 243 -22.61 -22.52 20.14
C ASP A 243 -23.66 -23.27 20.98
N GLY A 244 -23.74 -24.58 20.76
CA GLY A 244 -24.71 -25.48 21.39
C GLY A 244 -26.11 -25.48 20.75
N VAL A 245 -26.39 -24.58 19.80
CA VAL A 245 -27.66 -24.50 19.07
C VAL A 245 -27.61 -25.37 17.81
N ASN A 246 -28.55 -26.31 17.67
CA ASN A 246 -28.65 -27.15 16.47
C ASN A 246 -29.13 -26.31 15.26
N VAL A 247 -28.36 -26.32 14.18
CA VAL A 247 -28.64 -25.59 12.92
C VAL A 247 -29.07 -26.51 11.77
N GLY A 248 -29.44 -27.76 12.07
CA GLY A 248 -29.87 -28.78 11.10
C GLY A 248 -28.69 -29.61 10.58
N THR A 249 -28.71 -29.96 9.30
CA THR A 249 -27.72 -30.85 8.66
C THR A 249 -26.99 -30.22 7.45
N PRO A 250 -26.58 -28.93 7.51
CA PRO A 250 -25.92 -28.30 6.37
C PRO A 250 -24.53 -28.89 6.08
N GLY A 251 -24.16 -29.02 4.81
CA GLY A 251 -22.81 -29.42 4.37
C GLY A 251 -21.74 -28.32 4.50
N SER A 252 -22.11 -27.13 4.95
CA SER A 252 -21.21 -26.02 5.23
C SER A 252 -21.82 -25.02 6.21
N TYR A 253 -20.98 -24.24 6.88
CA TYR A 253 -21.40 -23.16 7.77
C TYR A 253 -20.37 -22.03 7.76
N SER A 254 -20.81 -20.77 7.85
CA SER A 254 -19.91 -19.62 7.86
C SER A 254 -20.20 -18.71 9.05
N PHE A 255 -19.17 -18.44 9.84
CA PHE A 255 -19.16 -17.33 10.80
C PHE A 255 -18.74 -16.05 10.08
N SER A 256 -19.52 -14.98 10.25
CA SER A 256 -19.24 -13.66 9.71
C SER A 256 -19.08 -12.65 10.83
N ASN A 257 -18.14 -11.70 10.67
CA ASN A 257 -17.87 -10.63 11.64
C ASN A 257 -17.72 -11.15 13.08
N VAL A 258 -16.72 -12.02 13.29
CA VAL A 258 -16.47 -12.71 14.55
C VAL A 258 -16.02 -11.72 15.63
N THR A 259 -16.88 -11.49 16.64
CA THR A 259 -16.62 -10.60 17.79
C THR A 259 -16.74 -11.32 19.14
N ALA A 260 -16.80 -12.65 19.12
CA ALA A 260 -16.84 -13.52 20.29
C ALA A 260 -16.18 -14.87 19.95
N ASN A 261 -15.86 -15.66 20.97
CA ASN A 261 -15.43 -17.04 20.76
C ASN A 261 -16.63 -17.91 20.38
N HIS A 262 -16.45 -18.80 19.42
CA HIS A 262 -17.49 -19.69 18.92
C HIS A 262 -17.07 -21.17 18.91
N THR A 263 -18.06 -22.03 18.78
CA THR A 263 -17.91 -23.48 18.60
C THR A 263 -18.77 -23.97 17.45
N ILE A 264 -18.26 -24.94 16.71
CA ILE A 264 -19.04 -25.70 15.72
C ILE A 264 -18.77 -27.19 15.91
N SER A 265 -19.81 -27.99 16.00
CA SER A 265 -19.73 -29.44 16.07
C SER A 265 -20.69 -30.10 15.10
N ALA A 266 -20.38 -31.32 14.68
CA ALA A 266 -21.22 -32.10 13.78
C ALA A 266 -21.24 -33.55 14.23
N THR A 267 -22.42 -34.17 14.23
CA THR A 267 -22.61 -35.59 14.47
C THR A 267 -22.99 -36.27 13.16
N PHE A 268 -22.55 -37.51 13.00
CA PHE A 268 -22.80 -38.31 11.81
C PHE A 268 -23.38 -39.66 12.21
N GLU A 269 -24.29 -40.18 11.40
CA GLU A 269 -24.95 -41.47 11.63
C GLU A 269 -24.72 -42.40 10.42
N PRO A 270 -24.54 -43.72 10.64
CA PRO A 270 -24.43 -44.67 9.54
C PRO A 270 -25.71 -44.71 8.70
N VAL A 271 -25.57 -44.60 7.39
CA VAL A 271 -26.67 -44.81 6.44
C VAL A 271 -26.97 -46.32 6.40
N ALA A 272 -28.23 -46.68 6.67
CA ALA A 272 -28.66 -48.07 6.56
C ALA A 272 -28.38 -48.62 5.15
N THR A 273 -27.82 -49.83 5.07
CA THR A 273 -27.53 -50.51 3.80
C THR A 273 -28.35 -51.79 3.68
N TYR A 274 -28.73 -52.10 2.45
CA TYR A 274 -29.47 -53.30 2.09
C TYR A 274 -28.79 -54.03 0.94
N THR A 275 -29.07 -55.32 0.83
CA THR A 275 -28.47 -56.21 -0.15
C THR A 275 -29.49 -56.73 -1.13
N ILE A 276 -29.13 -56.83 -2.40
CA ILE A 276 -29.90 -57.56 -3.41
C ILE A 276 -29.04 -58.70 -3.94
N THR A 277 -29.51 -59.93 -3.76
CA THR A 277 -28.79 -61.13 -4.20
C THR A 277 -29.37 -61.66 -5.51
N ALA A 278 -28.60 -61.51 -6.59
CA ALA A 278 -28.96 -61.93 -7.93
C ALA A 278 -28.35 -63.29 -8.31
N SER A 279 -29.19 -64.22 -8.75
CA SER A 279 -28.78 -65.59 -9.13
C SER A 279 -29.41 -66.04 -10.44
N THR A 280 -28.82 -67.06 -11.07
CA THR A 280 -29.28 -67.61 -12.35
C THR A 280 -29.26 -69.13 -12.32
N GLY A 281 -30.23 -69.75 -12.99
CA GLY A 281 -30.11 -71.14 -13.45
C GLY A 281 -29.13 -71.25 -14.63
N SER A 282 -28.96 -72.48 -15.14
CA SER A 282 -28.26 -72.70 -16.41
C SER A 282 -29.07 -72.12 -17.58
N GLY A 283 -28.39 -71.72 -18.66
CA GLY A 283 -29.03 -71.26 -19.90
C GLY A 283 -29.12 -69.73 -20.11
N GLY A 284 -28.60 -68.92 -19.20
CA GLY A 284 -28.56 -67.46 -19.35
C GLY A 284 -27.62 -66.78 -18.38
N THR A 285 -27.75 -65.45 -18.26
CA THR A 285 -27.09 -64.60 -17.26
C THR A 285 -28.07 -63.61 -16.67
N ILE A 286 -27.74 -63.10 -15.49
CA ILE A 286 -28.30 -61.90 -14.88
C ILE A 286 -27.13 -60.96 -14.57
N SER A 287 -27.29 -59.66 -14.80
CA SER A 287 -26.25 -58.64 -14.57
C SER A 287 -26.84 -57.41 -13.87
N PRO A 288 -26.26 -56.95 -12.73
CA PRO A 288 -25.17 -57.59 -11.99
C PRO A 288 -25.56 -58.98 -11.43
N SER A 289 -24.56 -59.80 -11.08
CA SER A 289 -24.74 -61.12 -10.48
C SER A 289 -24.13 -61.16 -9.08
N GLY A 290 -24.59 -62.07 -8.23
CA GLY A 290 -24.18 -62.13 -6.82
C GLY A 290 -24.87 -61.06 -5.98
N THR A 291 -24.27 -60.72 -4.84
CA THR A 291 -24.82 -59.74 -3.90
C THR A 291 -24.33 -58.33 -4.23
N VAL A 292 -25.27 -57.39 -4.39
CA VAL A 292 -24.99 -55.95 -4.47
C VAL A 292 -25.45 -55.32 -3.17
N SER A 293 -24.59 -54.52 -2.54
CA SER A 293 -24.94 -53.70 -1.36
C SER A 293 -25.21 -52.27 -1.79
N LEU A 294 -26.29 -51.67 -1.28
CA LEU A 294 -26.73 -50.33 -1.63
C LEU A 294 -27.31 -49.60 -0.40
N SER A 295 -27.18 -48.28 -0.37
CA SER A 295 -27.77 -47.42 0.67
C SER A 295 -29.30 -47.46 0.63
N SER A 296 -29.93 -47.22 1.78
CA SER A 296 -31.38 -47.09 1.92
C SER A 296 -31.95 -46.10 0.91
N GLY A 297 -33.02 -46.51 0.22
CA GLY A 297 -33.69 -45.72 -0.82
C GLY A 297 -32.99 -45.70 -2.19
N ALA A 298 -31.80 -46.27 -2.33
CA ALA A 298 -31.18 -46.46 -3.63
C ALA A 298 -31.99 -47.43 -4.51
N SER A 299 -31.71 -47.41 -5.82
CA SER A 299 -32.40 -48.24 -6.80
C SER A 299 -31.38 -49.01 -7.64
N GLN A 300 -31.67 -50.28 -7.96
CA GLN A 300 -30.78 -51.16 -8.72
C GLN A 300 -31.53 -51.87 -9.83
N SER A 301 -31.04 -51.70 -11.06
CA SER A 301 -31.53 -52.39 -12.25
C SER A 301 -30.72 -53.66 -12.55
N TYR A 302 -31.42 -54.68 -13.02
CA TYR A 302 -30.88 -55.96 -13.47
C TYR A 302 -31.29 -56.23 -14.91
N SER A 303 -30.36 -56.72 -15.72
CA SER A 303 -30.59 -57.22 -17.08
C SER A 303 -30.50 -58.75 -17.10
N ILE A 304 -31.45 -59.43 -17.76
CA ILE A 304 -31.55 -60.88 -17.85
C ILE A 304 -31.43 -61.30 -19.32
N THR A 305 -30.37 -62.03 -19.65
CA THR A 305 -30.02 -62.40 -21.04
C THR A 305 -29.94 -63.92 -21.22
N PRO A 306 -30.82 -64.54 -22.02
CA PRO A 306 -30.68 -65.94 -22.40
C PRO A 306 -29.42 -66.19 -23.23
N LYS A 307 -28.79 -67.35 -23.06
CA LYS A 307 -27.80 -67.84 -24.03
C LYS A 307 -28.48 -68.24 -25.34
N THR A 308 -27.74 -68.24 -26.44
CA THR A 308 -28.22 -68.75 -27.74
C THR A 308 -28.83 -70.14 -27.58
N GLY A 309 -30.02 -70.35 -28.16
CA GLY A 309 -30.77 -71.60 -28.01
C GLY A 309 -31.60 -71.74 -26.73
N TYR A 310 -31.62 -70.73 -25.85
CA TYR A 310 -32.47 -70.68 -24.64
C TYR A 310 -33.52 -69.57 -24.71
N LYS A 311 -34.53 -69.67 -23.84
CA LYS A 311 -35.54 -68.64 -23.56
C LYS A 311 -35.74 -68.52 -22.04
N ILE A 312 -36.10 -67.33 -21.58
CA ILE A 312 -36.45 -67.10 -20.16
C ILE A 312 -37.70 -67.94 -19.85
N THR A 313 -37.61 -68.77 -18.82
CA THR A 313 -38.77 -69.48 -18.26
C THR A 313 -39.51 -68.56 -17.32
N LYS A 314 -38.78 -67.96 -16.37
CA LYS A 314 -39.28 -66.96 -15.43
C LYS A 314 -38.17 -66.22 -14.70
N VAL A 315 -38.50 -65.05 -14.16
CA VAL A 315 -37.74 -64.33 -13.14
C VAL A 315 -38.58 -64.34 -11.87
N THR A 316 -38.00 -64.80 -10.76
CA THR A 316 -38.62 -64.67 -9.43
C THR A 316 -37.94 -63.57 -8.64
N VAL A 317 -38.72 -62.70 -8.01
CA VAL A 317 -38.26 -61.65 -7.08
C VAL A 317 -38.84 -61.96 -5.71
N ASP A 318 -37.98 -62.14 -4.71
CA ASP A 318 -38.35 -62.55 -3.34
C ASP A 318 -39.23 -63.82 -3.31
N GLY A 319 -38.88 -64.78 -4.17
CA GLY A 319 -39.63 -66.02 -4.39
C GLY A 319 -40.89 -65.87 -5.25
N VAL A 320 -41.43 -64.65 -5.41
CA VAL A 320 -42.63 -64.38 -6.20
C VAL A 320 -42.31 -64.36 -7.69
N ASP A 321 -43.09 -65.11 -8.47
CA ASP A 321 -42.96 -65.17 -9.93
C ASP A 321 -43.35 -63.83 -10.59
N LYS A 322 -42.48 -63.29 -11.44
CA LYS A 322 -42.72 -62.08 -12.23
C LYS A 322 -42.81 -62.36 -13.74
N GLY A 323 -42.81 -63.64 -14.15
CA GLY A 323 -42.86 -64.04 -15.55
C GLY A 323 -41.52 -63.88 -16.28
N ALA A 324 -41.57 -63.94 -17.62
CA ALA A 324 -40.38 -63.97 -18.48
C ALA A 324 -39.82 -62.56 -18.79
N LEU A 325 -39.33 -61.86 -17.76
CA LEU A 325 -38.78 -60.51 -17.89
C LEU A 325 -37.32 -60.50 -18.37
N THR A 326 -36.98 -59.60 -19.29
CA THR A 326 -35.59 -59.32 -19.74
C THR A 326 -34.87 -58.29 -18.87
N SER A 327 -35.59 -57.57 -18.01
CA SER A 327 -35.02 -56.66 -17.01
C SER A 327 -35.92 -56.55 -15.79
N TYR A 328 -35.35 -56.12 -14.66
CA TYR A 328 -36.10 -55.79 -13.45
C TYR A 328 -35.36 -54.70 -12.66
N THR A 329 -36.09 -53.71 -12.13
CA THR A 329 -35.51 -52.65 -11.29
C THR A 329 -36.14 -52.72 -9.91
N PHE A 330 -35.30 -52.85 -8.89
CA PHE A 330 -35.68 -52.54 -7.52
C PHE A 330 -35.56 -51.04 -7.33
N SER A 331 -36.64 -50.39 -6.91
CA SER A 331 -36.70 -48.94 -6.69
C SER A 331 -36.93 -48.66 -5.20
N ASN A 332 -36.27 -47.62 -4.67
CA ASN A 332 -36.39 -47.20 -3.27
C ASN A 332 -36.20 -48.36 -2.26
N VAL A 333 -35.04 -49.00 -2.33
CA VAL A 333 -34.75 -50.24 -1.59
C VAL A 333 -34.60 -49.96 -0.09
N THR A 334 -35.53 -50.50 0.69
CA THR A 334 -35.61 -50.35 2.16
C THR A 334 -35.58 -51.69 2.90
N ALA A 335 -35.28 -52.78 2.19
CA ALA A 335 -35.11 -54.13 2.73
C ALA A 335 -34.13 -54.94 1.88
N ASN A 336 -33.67 -56.07 2.40
CA ASN A 336 -32.90 -57.03 1.60
C ASN A 336 -33.83 -57.73 0.59
N HIS A 337 -33.36 -57.92 -0.64
CA HIS A 337 -34.12 -58.60 -1.70
C HIS A 337 -33.30 -59.71 -2.40
N SER A 338 -33.99 -60.50 -3.20
CA SER A 338 -33.43 -61.54 -4.05
C SER A 338 -34.07 -61.54 -5.43
N ILE A 339 -33.28 -61.81 -6.47
CA ILE A 339 -33.76 -61.99 -7.83
C ILE A 339 -33.12 -63.24 -8.45
N LYS A 340 -33.94 -64.07 -9.09
CA LYS A 340 -33.48 -65.33 -9.71
C LYS A 340 -34.08 -65.53 -11.09
N ALA A 341 -33.22 -65.62 -12.10
CA ALA A 341 -33.61 -65.95 -13.47
C ALA A 341 -33.51 -67.46 -13.74
N LEU A 342 -34.54 -68.04 -14.35
CA LEU A 342 -34.59 -69.43 -14.80
C LEU A 342 -34.84 -69.49 -16.30
N PHE A 343 -34.14 -70.41 -16.98
CA PHE A 343 -34.18 -70.54 -18.43
C PHE A 343 -34.51 -71.99 -18.83
N ARG A 344 -34.92 -72.17 -20.08
CA ARG A 344 -35.06 -73.48 -20.73
C ARG A 344 -34.57 -73.40 -22.16
N LYS A 345 -34.16 -74.54 -22.76
CA LYS A 345 -33.90 -74.60 -24.19
C LYS A 345 -35.16 -74.19 -24.97
N LYS A 346 -34.97 -73.61 -26.15
CA LYS A 346 -36.07 -73.13 -27.01
C LYS A 346 -36.97 -74.28 -27.45
#